data_AF-A0A9D8P3U3-F1
#
_entry.id   AF-A0A9D8P3U3-F1
#
_cell.length_a   1.000
_cell.length_b   1.000
_cell.length_c   1.000
_cell.angle_alpha   90.00
_cell.angle_beta   90.00
_cell.angle_gamma   90.00
#
_symmetry.space_group_name_H-M   'P 1'
#
loop_
_entity.id
_entity.type
_entity.pdbx_description
1 polymer ?
#
loop_
_entity_poly.entity_id
_entity_poly.type
_entity_poly.pdbx_seq_one_letter_code
_entity_poly.pdbx_strand_id
1 'polypeptide(L)' 'DQTIPYQGVSVGTIKRHISGKGNASKEEIITAIKAKGFNPVDDNEADSLALLLWAQDNMGAKQ' A
#
# COMPACT_ATOMS: atom_id res chain seq x y z
N ASP A 1 26.74 -10.15 -0.01
CA ASP A 1 25.37 -10.56 0.32
C ASP A 1 24.69 -9.51 1.18
N GLN A 2 23.61 -8.90 0.69
CA GLN A 2 22.79 -7.98 1.50
C GLN A 2 21.65 -8.78 2.13
N THR A 3 21.55 -8.76 3.46
CA THR A 3 20.42 -9.33 4.18
C THR A 3 19.34 -8.26 4.32
N ILE A 4 18.24 -8.43 3.58
CA ILE A 4 17.08 -7.53 3.67
C ILE A 4 16.07 -8.17 4.62
N PRO A 5 15.71 -7.52 5.74
CA PRO A 5 14.67 -8.00 6.63
C PRO A 5 13.33 -8.18 5.89
N TYR A 6 12.64 -9.29 6.14
CA TYR A 6 11.36 -9.61 5.51
C TYR A 6 10.22 -9.62 6.53
N GLN A 7 9.10 -8.98 6.18
CA GLN A 7 7.87 -9.01 6.95
C GLN A 7 6.67 -9.23 6.03
N GLY A 8 5.88 -10.26 6.31
CA GLY A 8 4.61 -10.49 5.64
C GLY A 8 3.53 -9.55 6.17
N VAL A 9 2.74 -8.96 5.27
CA VAL A 9 1.59 -8.10 5.61
C VAL A 9 0.36 -8.63 4.87
N SER A 10 -0.77 -8.75 5.56
CA SER A 10 -1.99 -9.25 4.92
C SER A 10 -2.53 -8.25 3.89
N VAL A 11 -3.00 -8.74 2.74
CA VAL A 11 -3.62 -7.90 1.71
C VAL A 11 -4.82 -7.13 2.29
N GLY A 12 -5.61 -7.76 3.16
CA GLY A 12 -6.75 -7.10 3.81
C GLY A 12 -6.34 -5.91 4.70
N THR A 13 -5.16 -5.98 5.33
CA THR A 13 -4.58 -4.87 6.10
C THR A 13 -4.24 -3.70 5.19
N ILE A 14 -3.54 -3.97 4.08
CA ILE A 14 -3.12 -2.94 3.11
C ILE A 14 -4.36 -2.28 2.48
N LYS A 15 -5.33 -3.10 2.04
CA LYS A 15 -6.58 -2.61 1.46
C LYS A 15 -7.37 -1.74 2.43
N ARG A 16 -7.49 -2.16 3.70
CA ARG A 16 -8.17 -1.36 4.73
C ARG A 16 -7.45 -0.05 5.00
N HIS A 17 -6.13 -0.06 5.02
CA HIS A 17 -5.35 1.15 5.24
C HIS A 17 -5.58 2.19 4.14
N ILE A 18 -5.62 1.78 2.88
CA ILE A 18 -5.73 2.71 1.76
C ILE A 18 -7.17 3.12 1.45
N SER A 19 -8.13 2.20 1.57
CA SER A 19 -9.51 2.40 1.11
C SER A 19 -10.55 2.46 2.25
N GLY A 20 -10.15 2.19 3.49
CA GLY A 20 -11.06 1.98 4.62
C GLY A 20 -11.76 0.61 4.63
N LYS A 21 -11.65 -0.20 3.57
CA LYS A 21 -12.27 -1.53 3.44
C LYS A 21 -11.23 -2.63 3.28
N GLY A 22 -11.37 -3.73 4.03
CA GLY A 22 -10.44 -4.87 3.92
C GLY A 22 -10.60 -5.71 2.63
N ASN A 23 -11.71 -5.53 1.91
CA ASN A 23 -12.07 -6.30 0.72
C ASN A 23 -12.22 -5.42 -0.53
N ALA A 24 -11.59 -4.24 -0.55
CA ALA A 24 -11.65 -3.33 -1.69
C ALA A 24 -11.19 -3.98 -3.01
N SER A 25 -11.83 -3.58 -4.11
CA SER A 25 -11.46 -3.99 -5.48
C SER A 25 -10.16 -3.30 -5.92
N LYS A 26 -9.55 -3.77 -7.02
CA LYS A 26 -8.31 -3.15 -7.55
C LYS A 26 -8.55 -1.71 -7.98
N GLU A 27 -9.72 -1.42 -8.54
CA GLU A 27 -10.13 -0.09 -8.98
C GLU A 27 -10.31 0.87 -7.80
N GLU A 28 -10.84 0.38 -6.66
CA GLU A 28 -10.92 1.14 -5.42
C GLU A 28 -9.52 1.49 -4.88
N ILE A 29 -8.56 0.56 -4.96
CA ILE A 29 -7.16 0.82 -4.56
C ILE A 29 -6.52 1.87 -5.48
N ILE A 30 -6.62 1.71 -6.81
CA ILE A 30 -6.08 2.67 -7.79
C ILE A 30 -6.67 4.07 -7.54
N THR A 31 -7.97 4.15 -7.30
CA THR A 31 -8.64 5.44 -7.03
C THR A 31 -8.12 6.07 -5.74
N ALA A 32 -7.98 5.29 -4.67
CA ALA A 32 -7.45 5.77 -3.39
C ALA A 32 -5.98 6.23 -3.50
N ILE A 33 -5.15 5.52 -4.27
CA ILE A 33 -3.75 5.88 -4.53
C ILE A 33 -3.67 7.17 -5.36
N LYS A 34 -4.52 7.31 -6.38
CA LYS A 34 -4.64 8.56 -7.15
C LYS A 34 -5.07 9.73 -6.28
N ALA A 35 -6.00 9.52 -5.36
CA ALA A 35 -6.44 10.55 -4.41
C ALA A 35 -5.32 10.99 -3.44
N LYS A 36 -4.29 10.15 -3.23
CA LYS A 36 -3.09 10.50 -2.45
C LYS A 36 -2.00 11.21 -3.27
N GLY A 37 -2.27 11.53 -4.55
CA GLY A 37 -1.36 12.31 -5.40
C GLY A 37 -0.39 11.48 -6.24
N PHE A 38 -0.55 10.17 -6.28
CA PHE A 38 0.24 9.30 -7.15
C PHE A 38 -0.47 9.03 -8.48
N ASN A 39 0.26 8.60 -9.50
CA ASN A 39 -0.31 8.23 -10.79
C ASN A 39 0.19 6.84 -11.24
N PRO A 40 -0.31 5.75 -10.62
CA PRO A 40 0.12 4.40 -10.95
C PRO A 40 -0.32 4.02 -12.37
N VAL A 41 0.55 3.32 -13.08
CA VAL A 41 0.35 2.84 -14.45
C VAL A 41 -0.58 1.62 -14.47
N ASP A 42 -0.44 0.75 -13.47
CA ASP A 42 -1.21 -0.49 -13.34
C ASP A 42 -1.58 -0.80 -11.89
N ASP A 43 -2.21 -1.96 -11.67
CA ASP A 43 -2.61 -2.44 -10.36
C ASP A 43 -1.42 -2.85 -9.49
N ASN A 44 -0.36 -3.42 -10.07
CA ASN A 44 0.85 -3.80 -9.34
C ASN A 44 1.56 -2.58 -8.74
N GLU A 45 1.63 -1.48 -9.50
CA GLU A 45 2.19 -0.22 -9.01
C GLU A 45 1.31 0.39 -7.92
N ALA A 46 -0.02 0.35 -8.08
CA ALA A 46 -0.95 0.83 -7.05
C ALA A 46 -0.83 0.01 -5.75
N ASP A 47 -0.72 -1.32 -5.83
CA ASP A 47 -0.54 -2.19 -4.68
C ASP A 47 0.82 -1.96 -3.98
N SER A 48 1.88 -1.72 -4.76
CA SER A 48 3.22 -1.41 -4.23
C SER A 48 3.22 -0.08 -3.48
N LEU A 49 2.58 0.95 -4.03
CA LEU A 49 2.39 2.24 -3.36
C LEU A 49 1.53 2.11 -2.11
N ALA A 50 0.48 1.28 -2.14
CA ALA A 50 -0.35 1.02 -0.97
C ALA A 50 0.44 0.37 0.17
N LEU A 51 1.31 -0.60 -0.15
CA LEU A 51 2.21 -1.22 0.82
C LEU A 51 3.24 -0.21 1.37
N LEU A 52 3.82 0.63 0.50
CA LEU A 52 4.77 1.68 0.90
C LEU A 52 4.14 2.64 1.93
N LEU A 53 2.96 3.17 1.63
CA LEU A 53 2.26 4.12 2.50
C LEU A 53 1.90 3.47 3.85
N TRP A 54 1.42 2.21 3.82
CA TRP A 54 1.18 1.46 5.04
C TRP A 54 2.46 1.31 5.86
N ALA A 55 3.58 0.95 5.23
CA ALA A 55 4.86 0.77 5.91
C ALA A 55 5.37 2.08 6.53
N GLN A 56 5.26 3.21 5.83
CA GLN A 56 5.65 4.52 6.36
C GLN A 56 4.88 4.86 7.64
N ASP A 57 3.57 4.63 7.64
CA ASP A 57 2.70 4.96 8.77
C ASP A 57 2.83 3.97 9.95
N ASN A 58 3.15 2.70 9.69
CA ASN A 58 3.09 1.64 10.71
C ASN A 58 4.46 1.11 11.16
N MET A 59 5.50 1.26 10.33
CA MET A 59 6.85 0.76 10.62
C MET A 59 7.81 1.86 11.03
N GLY A 60 7.35 3.12 11.09
CA GLY A 60 8.12 4.23 11.61
C GLY A 60 9.30 4.59 10.71
N ALA A 61 9.02 5.14 9.53
CA ALA A 61 9.90 6.17 9.00
C ALA A 61 9.64 7.47 9.78
N LYS A 62 9.94 7.48 11.09
CA LYS A 62 9.96 8.73 11.85
C LYS A 62 11.05 9.61 11.24
N GLN A 63 10.67 10.82 10.85
CA GLN A 63 11.62 11.94 10.75
C GLN A 63 12.37 12.09 12.08
#